data_AF-A0A2L1GL85-F1
#
_entry.id   AF-A0A2L1GL85-F1
#
_cell.length_a   1.000
_cell.length_b   1.000
_cell.length_c   1.000
_cell.angle_alpha   90.00
_cell.angle_beta   90.00
_cell.angle_gamma   90.00
#
_symmetry.space_group_name_H-M   'P 1'
#
loop_
_entity.id
_entity.type
_entity.pdbx_description
1 polymer ?
#
loop_
_entity_poly.entity_id
_entity_poly.type
_entity_poly.pdbx_seq_one_letter_code
_entity_poly.pdbx_strand_id
1 'polypeptide(L)'
;MQQISEKDFDLWIRPINAMETEKGLQLDCPDRYAMAWVQEHFNNAISDALKHAGITDFFFTFGEQAKELQEKKNKELRAEAAKNAECQAKVLQSLPMKEQFAVLVSTYPRKTSGNWFAWRAFRRLHRRGELPDIQQLLQLVQEEKSSEDWQRDAGRWIPCLHKWLRNKPWWSCGKER
;
A
#
# COMPACT_ATOMS: atom_id res chain seq x y z
N MET A 1 51.14 4.83 11.54
CA MET A 1 50.15 5.70 10.87
C MET A 1 50.32 5.52 9.38
N GLN A 2 49.39 4.84 8.71
CA GLN A 2 49.38 4.82 7.24
C GLN A 2 48.84 6.17 6.76
N GLN A 3 49.66 6.94 6.05
CA GLN A 3 49.19 8.17 5.41
C GLN A 3 48.35 7.77 4.20
N ILE A 4 47.06 8.06 4.28
CA ILE A 4 46.14 7.92 3.16
C ILE A 4 46.37 9.14 2.26
N SER A 5 46.52 8.91 0.96
CA SER A 5 46.56 10.01 -0.02
C SER A 5 45.21 10.74 -0.01
N GLU A 6 45.22 12.06 0.04
CA GLU A 6 44.01 12.90 0.04
C GLU A 6 43.09 12.59 -1.15
N LYS A 7 43.67 12.20 -2.28
CA LYS A 7 42.94 11.75 -3.49
C LYS A 7 42.20 10.43 -3.28
N ASP A 8 42.79 9.49 -2.55
CA ASP A 8 42.16 8.19 -2.28
C ASP A 8 41.06 8.34 -1.23
N PHE A 9 41.26 9.23 -0.26
CA PHE A 9 40.24 9.58 0.72
C PHE A 9 39.01 10.22 0.07
N ASP A 10 39.20 11.22 -0.80
CA ASP A 10 38.10 11.90 -1.49
C ASP A 10 37.33 10.96 -2.44
N LEU A 11 38.02 9.97 -3.03
CA LEU A 11 37.40 9.04 -3.96
C LEU A 11 36.60 7.94 -3.27
N TRP A 12 37.13 7.38 -2.17
CA TRP A 12 36.58 6.16 -1.57
C TRP A 12 35.89 6.37 -0.24
N ILE A 13 36.29 7.35 0.56
CA ILE A 13 35.73 7.59 1.91
C ILE A 13 34.60 8.62 1.87
N ARG A 14 34.78 9.71 1.11
CA ARG A 14 33.81 10.81 1.02
C ARG A 14 32.39 10.43 0.54
N PRO A 15 32.21 9.49 -0.41
CA PRO A 15 30.86 9.10 -0.84
C PRO A 15 30.19 8.09 0.11
N ILE A 16 30.86 7.64 1.17
CA ILE A 16 30.29 6.75 2.17
C ILE A 16 29.42 7.56 3.12
N ASN A 17 28.16 7.14 3.30
CA ASN A 17 27.28 7.73 4.29
C ASN A 17 27.40 6.97 5.60
N ALA A 18 27.73 7.69 6.68
CA ALA A 18 27.71 7.14 8.03
C ALA A 18 26.35 7.39 8.69
N MET A 19 25.69 6.33 9.16
CA MET A 19 24.44 6.38 9.90
C MET A 19 24.61 5.67 11.25
N GLU A 20 24.21 6.33 12.32
CA GLU A 20 24.21 5.74 13.66
C GLU A 20 22.95 4.87 13.83
N THR A 21 23.13 3.59 14.16
CA THR A 21 22.02 2.63 14.36
C THR A 21 22.09 2.01 15.75
N GLU A 22 21.01 1.35 16.18
CA GLU A 22 20.93 0.70 17.50
C GLU A 22 21.99 -0.39 17.74
N LYS A 23 22.63 -0.89 16.67
CA LYS A 23 23.66 -1.94 16.73
C LYS A 23 25.09 -1.42 16.51
N GLY A 24 25.27 -0.11 16.30
CA GLY A 24 26.57 0.48 16.00
C GLY A 24 26.55 1.44 14.81
N LEU A 25 27.74 1.81 14.34
CA LEU A 25 27.90 2.73 13.22
C LEU A 25 27.80 1.99 11.88
N GLN A 26 26.79 2.34 11.08
CA GLN A 26 26.58 1.81 9.75
C GLN A 26 27.27 2.70 8.71
N LEU A 27 28.13 2.11 7.88
CA LEU A 27 28.78 2.77 6.76
C LEU A 27 28.17 2.27 5.45
N ASP A 28 27.27 3.07 4.87
CA ASP A 28 26.63 2.75 3.59
C ASP A 28 27.51 3.20 2.43
N CYS A 29 28.07 2.21 1.73
CA CYS A 29 28.88 2.42 0.55
C CYS A 29 27.98 2.56 -0.70
N PRO A 30 28.39 3.39 -1.68
CA PRO A 30 27.61 3.63 -2.89
C PRO A 30 27.48 2.38 -3.78
N ASP A 31 28.48 1.51 -3.78
CA ASP A 31 28.48 0.27 -4.55
C ASP A 31 29.23 -0.89 -3.84
N ARG A 32 28.97 -2.13 -4.28
CA ARG A 32 29.58 -3.34 -3.70
C ARG A 32 31.10 -3.39 -3.86
N TYR A 33 31.64 -2.85 -4.96
CA TYR A 33 33.07 -2.84 -5.23
C TYR A 33 33.78 -1.78 -4.38
N ALA A 34 33.20 -0.60 -4.22
CA ALA A 34 33.66 0.42 -3.29
C ALA A 34 33.68 -0.10 -1.86
N MET A 35 32.66 -0.87 -1.43
CA MET A 35 32.66 -1.52 -0.11
C MET A 35 33.82 -2.52 0.02
N ALA A 36 33.98 -3.44 -0.94
CA ALA A 36 35.02 -4.46 -0.88
C ALA A 36 36.42 -3.83 -0.86
N TRP A 37 36.62 -2.78 -1.66
CA TRP A 37 37.86 -2.04 -1.71
C TRP A 37 38.08 -1.30 -0.36
N VAL A 38 37.12 -0.49 0.11
CA VAL A 38 37.26 0.21 1.40
C VAL A 38 37.54 -0.74 2.57
N GLN A 39 36.92 -1.92 2.59
CA GLN A 39 37.22 -2.96 3.57
C GLN A 39 38.65 -3.52 3.45
N GLU A 40 39.21 -3.61 2.25
CA GLU A 40 40.51 -4.25 2.06
C GLU A 40 41.68 -3.35 2.48
N HIS A 41 41.69 -2.06 2.13
CA HIS A 41 42.83 -1.18 2.51
C HIS A 41 42.50 -0.08 3.52
N PHE A 42 41.23 0.23 3.80
CA PHE A 42 40.87 1.25 4.80
C PHE A 42 40.29 0.69 6.10
N ASN A 43 39.99 -0.60 6.19
CA ASN A 43 39.42 -1.19 7.41
C ASN A 43 40.28 -0.97 8.66
N ASN A 44 41.60 -1.09 8.56
CA ASN A 44 42.50 -0.85 9.70
C ASN A 44 42.48 0.63 10.14
N ALA A 45 42.51 1.56 9.18
CA ALA A 45 42.47 2.98 9.47
C ALA A 45 41.12 3.41 10.06
N ILE A 46 40.02 2.87 9.54
CA ILE A 46 38.66 3.11 10.03
C ILE A 46 38.49 2.50 11.42
N SER A 47 38.93 1.25 11.65
CA SER A 47 38.88 0.61 12.96
C SER A 47 39.67 1.38 14.00
N ASP A 48 40.88 1.84 13.66
CA ASP A 48 41.69 2.64 14.57
C ASP A 48 41.02 3.99 14.85
N ALA A 49 40.51 4.70 13.84
CA ALA A 49 39.79 5.95 14.04
C ALA A 49 38.53 5.77 14.92
N LEU A 50 37.76 4.70 14.70
CA LEU A 50 36.55 4.39 15.46
C LEU A 50 36.85 3.99 16.90
N LYS A 51 37.96 3.28 17.15
CA LYS A 51 38.44 3.01 18.52
C LYS A 51 38.76 4.30 19.27
N HIS A 52 39.35 5.29 18.61
CA HIS A 52 39.60 6.60 19.24
C HIS A 52 38.29 7.37 19.50
N ALA A 53 37.26 7.12 18.69
CA ALA A 53 35.91 7.66 18.89
C ALA A 53 35.05 6.86 19.90
N GLY A 54 35.54 5.72 20.41
CA GLY A 54 34.81 4.86 21.36
C GLY A 54 33.76 3.94 20.73
N ILE A 55 33.76 3.79 19.40
CA ILE A 55 32.83 2.94 18.65
C ILE A 55 33.50 1.61 18.34
N THR A 56 33.02 0.53 18.95
CA THR A 56 33.54 -0.84 18.73
C THR A 56 32.74 -1.62 17.69
N ASP A 57 31.47 -1.30 17.54
CA ASP A 57 30.55 -2.01 16.68
C ASP A 57 30.24 -1.15 15.45
N PHE A 58 30.76 -1.57 14.30
CA PHE A 58 30.49 -0.95 13.01
C PHE A 58 30.39 -2.02 11.93
N PHE A 59 29.60 -1.72 10.90
CA PHE A 59 29.40 -2.65 9.79
C PHE A 59 29.20 -1.89 8.49
N PHE A 60 29.63 -2.50 7.39
CA PHE A 60 29.50 -1.94 6.06
C PHE A 60 28.26 -2.50 5.39
N THR A 61 27.48 -1.62 4.78
CA THR A 61 26.28 -1.99 4.01
C THR A 61 26.37 -1.42 2.61
N PHE A 62 25.64 -2.03 1.69
CA PHE A 62 25.47 -1.52 0.34
C PHE A 62 24.03 -1.79 -0.08
N GLY A 63 23.39 -0.79 -0.67
CA GLY A 63 22.05 -0.91 -1.25
C GLY A 63 20.91 -0.80 -0.22
N GLU A 64 21.22 -0.57 1.05
CA GLU A 64 20.21 -0.41 2.10
C GLU A 64 19.48 0.94 1.95
N GLN A 65 20.19 2.01 1.56
CA GLN A 65 19.57 3.29 1.20
C GLN A 65 18.63 3.20 -0.01
N ALA A 66 18.98 2.42 -1.03
CA ALA A 66 18.12 2.26 -2.21
C ALA A 66 16.81 1.54 -1.84
N LYS A 67 16.92 0.52 -0.97
CA LYS A 67 15.77 -0.23 -0.45
C LYS A 67 14.90 0.64 0.45
N GLU A 68 15.47 1.40 1.37
CA GLU A 68 14.74 2.33 2.24
C GLU A 68 14.02 3.42 1.44
N LEU A 69 14.66 3.98 0.42
CA LEU A 69 14.04 5.00 -0.43
C LEU A 69 12.86 4.42 -1.21
N GLN A 70 13.00 3.19 -1.72
CA GLN A 70 11.92 2.49 -2.39
C GLN A 70 10.78 2.16 -1.42
N GLU A 71 11.08 1.74 -0.20
CA GLU A 71 10.08 1.50 0.84
C GLU A 71 9.37 2.79 1.27
N LYS A 72 10.09 3.91 1.44
CA LYS A 72 9.50 5.23 1.71
C LYS A 72 8.58 5.67 0.58
N LYS A 73 9.03 5.60 -0.67
CA LYS A 73 8.18 5.88 -1.85
C LYS A 73 6.95 4.99 -1.90
N ASN A 74 7.09 3.69 -1.63
CA ASN A 74 5.95 2.77 -1.59
C ASN A 74 4.99 3.10 -0.44
N LYS A 75 5.49 3.48 0.73
CA LYS A 75 4.67 3.91 1.88
C LYS A 75 3.93 5.20 1.57
N GLU A 76 4.59 6.19 0.96
CA GLU A 76 3.99 7.46 0.53
C GLU A 76 2.92 7.23 -0.53
N LEU A 77 3.20 6.42 -1.56
CA LEU A 77 2.23 6.06 -2.59
C LEU A 77 1.00 5.35 -1.99
N ARG A 78 1.19 4.45 -1.02
CA ARG A 78 0.09 3.79 -0.30
C ARG A 78 -0.71 4.78 0.55
N ALA A 79 -0.04 5.69 1.27
CA ALA A 79 -0.68 6.71 2.07
C ALA A 79 -1.48 7.69 1.20
N GLU A 80 -0.92 8.09 0.07
CA GLU A 80 -1.58 8.96 -0.91
C GLU A 80 -2.76 8.26 -1.58
N ALA A 81 -2.62 6.99 -1.94
CA ALA A 81 -3.73 6.17 -2.42
C ALA A 81 -4.85 6.05 -1.37
N ALA A 82 -4.50 5.87 -0.09
CA ALA A 82 -5.46 5.82 1.00
C ALA A 82 -6.19 7.16 1.19
N LYS A 83 -5.46 8.28 1.18
CA LYS A 83 -6.05 9.63 1.24
C LYS A 83 -6.96 9.90 0.05
N ASN A 84 -6.54 9.54 -1.16
CA ASN A 84 -7.34 9.72 -2.36
C ASN A 84 -8.59 8.83 -2.36
N ALA A 85 -8.49 7.58 -1.89
CA ALA A 85 -9.65 6.70 -1.69
C ALA A 85 -10.62 7.28 -0.66
N GLU A 86 -10.12 7.84 0.44
CA GLU A 86 -10.94 8.48 1.47
C GLU A 86 -11.63 9.76 0.94
N CYS A 87 -10.91 10.59 0.19
CA CYS A 87 -11.48 11.76 -0.48
C CYS A 87 -12.56 11.35 -1.51
N GLN A 88 -12.30 10.31 -2.30
CA GLN A 88 -13.29 9.78 -3.25
C GLN A 88 -14.52 9.22 -2.54
N ALA A 89 -14.35 8.50 -1.42
CA ALA A 89 -15.43 8.01 -0.59
C ALA A 89 -16.30 9.15 -0.06
N LYS A 90 -15.69 10.19 0.50
CA LYS A 90 -16.40 11.38 1.02
C LYS A 90 -17.14 12.13 -0.09
N VAL A 91 -16.51 12.31 -1.26
CA VAL A 91 -17.17 12.93 -2.42
C VAL A 91 -18.38 12.10 -2.84
N LEU A 92 -18.24 10.78 -2.98
CA LEU A 92 -19.33 9.89 -3.38
C LEU A 92 -20.49 9.89 -2.37
N GLN A 93 -20.20 9.99 -1.08
CA GLN A 93 -21.23 10.15 -0.03
C GLN A 93 -21.97 11.49 -0.11
N SER A 94 -21.26 12.57 -0.47
CA SER A 94 -21.86 13.89 -0.63
C SER A 94 -22.73 14.04 -1.89
N LEU A 95 -22.57 13.13 -2.86
CA LEU A 95 -23.36 13.16 -4.09
C LEU A 95 -24.84 12.86 -3.82
N PRO A 96 -25.76 13.37 -4.66
CA PRO A 96 -27.16 13.00 -4.60
C PRO A 96 -27.34 11.48 -4.66
N MET A 97 -28.28 10.96 -3.86
CA MET A 97 -28.58 9.53 -3.75
C MET A 97 -28.81 8.82 -5.12
N LYS A 98 -29.32 9.57 -6.11
CA LYS A 98 -29.53 9.08 -7.48
C LYS A 98 -28.21 8.80 -8.20
N GLU A 99 -27.20 9.62 -7.99
CA GLU A 99 -25.86 9.47 -8.58
C GLU A 99 -25.09 8.34 -7.90
N GLN A 100 -25.17 8.26 -6.56
CA GLN A 100 -24.63 7.11 -5.80
C GLN A 100 -25.15 5.78 -6.37
N PHE A 101 -26.46 5.71 -6.60
CA PHE A 101 -27.08 4.53 -7.21
C PHE A 101 -26.68 4.33 -8.67
N ALA A 102 -26.51 5.40 -9.46
CA ALA A 102 -26.05 5.29 -10.85
C ALA A 102 -24.64 4.68 -10.93
N VAL A 103 -23.73 5.07 -10.04
CA VAL A 103 -22.40 4.47 -9.90
C VAL A 103 -22.54 2.98 -9.59
N LEU A 104 -23.32 2.60 -8.57
CA LEU A 104 -23.58 1.19 -8.22
C LEU A 104 -24.12 0.36 -9.38
N VAL A 105 -25.08 0.91 -10.14
CA VAL A 105 -25.65 0.24 -11.33
C VAL A 105 -24.59 0.06 -12.41
N SER A 106 -23.70 1.03 -12.60
CA SER A 106 -22.65 0.98 -13.63
C SER A 106 -21.55 -0.04 -13.30
N THR A 107 -21.23 -0.22 -12.02
CA THR A 107 -20.23 -1.20 -11.55
C THR A 107 -20.73 -2.64 -11.66
N TYR A 108 -22.06 -2.84 -11.62
CA TYR A 108 -22.68 -4.16 -11.59
C TYR A 108 -22.54 -4.88 -12.95
N PRO A 109 -21.99 -6.11 -13.00
CA PRO A 109 -21.68 -6.80 -14.25
C PRO A 109 -22.92 -7.11 -15.11
N ARG A 110 -24.08 -7.32 -14.47
CA ARG A 110 -25.35 -7.59 -15.17
C ARG A 110 -26.08 -6.29 -15.51
N LYS A 111 -26.18 -5.98 -16.81
CA LYS A 111 -27.01 -4.87 -17.32
C LYS A 111 -28.46 -5.11 -16.90
N THR A 112 -28.98 -4.23 -16.04
CA THR A 112 -30.21 -4.50 -15.29
C THR A 112 -31.46 -4.22 -16.13
N SER A 113 -32.16 -5.27 -16.57
CA SER A 113 -33.59 -5.19 -16.87
C SER A 113 -34.36 -5.00 -15.55
N GLY A 114 -34.91 -3.80 -15.32
CA GLY A 114 -35.63 -3.46 -14.08
C GLY A 114 -34.93 -2.47 -13.14
N ASN A 115 -34.26 -1.45 -13.70
CA ASN A 115 -33.59 -0.39 -12.94
C ASN A 115 -34.52 0.29 -11.90
N TRP A 116 -35.79 0.54 -12.28
CA TRP A 116 -36.81 1.08 -11.36
C TRP A 116 -37.05 0.21 -10.12
N PHE A 117 -37.05 -1.11 -10.26
CA PHE A 117 -37.23 -2.03 -9.12
C PHE A 117 -36.03 -2.01 -8.17
N ALA A 118 -34.81 -1.88 -8.72
CA ALA A 118 -33.59 -1.74 -7.93
C ALA A 118 -33.59 -0.40 -7.18
N TRP A 119 -33.92 0.70 -7.86
CA TRP A 119 -34.06 2.02 -7.24
C TRP A 119 -35.13 2.04 -6.14
N ARG A 120 -36.29 1.39 -6.37
CA ARG A 120 -37.35 1.27 -5.35
C ARG A 120 -36.89 0.47 -4.13
N ALA A 121 -36.12 -0.61 -4.32
CA ALA A 121 -35.55 -1.38 -3.22
C ALA A 121 -34.51 -0.56 -2.45
N PHE A 122 -33.59 0.10 -3.16
CA PHE A 122 -32.56 0.97 -2.60
C PHE A 122 -33.14 2.09 -1.74
N ARG A 123 -34.13 2.84 -2.26
CA ARG A 123 -34.84 3.89 -1.52
C ARG A 123 -35.57 3.35 -0.29
N ARG A 124 -36.11 2.14 -0.37
CA ARG A 124 -36.80 1.51 0.76
C ARG A 124 -35.82 1.16 1.88
N LEU A 125 -34.66 0.60 1.56
CA LEU A 125 -33.61 0.26 2.52
C LEU A 125 -33.02 1.50 3.18
N HIS A 126 -32.76 2.55 2.39
CA HIS A 126 -32.27 3.82 2.91
C HIS A 126 -33.27 4.48 3.87
N ARG A 127 -34.56 4.52 3.53
CA ARG A 127 -35.59 5.05 4.45
C ARG A 127 -35.71 4.25 5.75
N ARG A 128 -35.27 3.00 5.75
CA ARG A 128 -35.24 2.13 6.93
C ARG A 128 -33.93 2.23 7.72
N GLY A 129 -32.92 2.96 7.22
CA GLY A 129 -31.58 3.00 7.83
C GLY A 129 -30.82 1.68 7.74
N GLU A 130 -31.25 0.75 6.88
CA GLU A 130 -30.66 -0.59 6.74
C GLU A 130 -29.64 -0.67 5.59
N LEU A 131 -29.45 0.44 4.88
CA LEU A 131 -28.56 0.55 3.73
C LEU A 131 -27.18 1.00 4.22
N PRO A 132 -26.13 0.17 4.03
CA PRO A 132 -24.76 0.54 4.34
C PRO A 132 -24.25 1.61 3.38
N ASP A 133 -23.06 2.12 3.65
CA ASP A 133 -22.46 3.16 2.81
C ASP A 133 -22.31 2.71 1.35
N ILE A 134 -22.41 3.65 0.41
CA ILE A 134 -22.28 3.34 -1.01
C ILE A 134 -20.91 2.71 -1.32
N GLN A 135 -19.83 3.10 -0.64
CA GLN A 135 -18.52 2.47 -0.79
C GLN A 135 -18.55 1.01 -0.33
N GLN A 136 -19.20 0.73 0.79
CA GLN A 136 -19.32 -0.64 1.30
C GLN A 136 -20.11 -1.51 0.32
N LEU A 137 -21.17 -0.97 -0.29
CA LEU A 137 -21.91 -1.68 -1.33
C LEU A 137 -21.05 -1.95 -2.57
N LEU A 138 -20.25 -0.97 -3.01
CA LEU A 138 -19.33 -1.15 -4.14
C LEU A 138 -18.26 -2.19 -3.83
N GLN A 139 -17.69 -2.16 -2.63
CA GLN A 139 -16.71 -3.15 -2.18
C GLN A 139 -17.29 -4.56 -2.16
N LEU A 140 -18.49 -4.75 -1.60
CA LEU A 140 -19.19 -6.04 -1.60
C LEU A 140 -19.46 -6.54 -3.02
N VAL A 141 -19.84 -5.64 -3.95
CA VAL A 141 -20.00 -6.01 -5.36
C VAL A 141 -18.67 -6.45 -5.98
N GLN A 142 -17.54 -5.82 -5.63
CA GLN A 142 -16.23 -6.26 -6.11
C GLN A 142 -15.81 -7.61 -5.51
N GLU A 143 -16.01 -7.80 -4.20
CA GLU A 143 -15.74 -9.07 -3.51
C GLU A 143 -16.58 -10.22 -4.10
N GLU A 144 -17.87 -10.00 -4.33
CA GLU A 144 -18.74 -10.99 -4.98
C GLU A 144 -18.36 -11.22 -6.44
N LYS A 145 -17.89 -10.21 -7.20
CA LYS A 145 -17.34 -10.39 -8.55
C LYS A 145 -16.07 -11.26 -8.56
N SER A 146 -15.27 -11.18 -7.51
CA SER A 146 -14.09 -12.02 -7.32
C SER A 146 -14.42 -13.42 -6.78
N SER A 147 -15.66 -13.65 -6.33
CA SER A 147 -16.10 -14.95 -5.82
C SER A 147 -16.31 -15.97 -6.95
N GLU A 148 -16.02 -17.24 -6.66
CA GLU A 148 -16.18 -18.35 -7.59
C GLU A 148 -17.61 -18.45 -8.13
N ASP A 149 -18.65 -18.17 -7.33
CA ASP A 149 -20.05 -18.28 -7.77
C ASP A 149 -20.38 -17.32 -8.92
N TRP A 150 -19.84 -16.11 -8.93
CA TRP A 150 -20.08 -15.13 -10.00
C TRP A 150 -19.14 -15.30 -11.19
N GLN A 151 -17.98 -15.91 -10.98
CA GLN A 151 -17.05 -16.27 -12.04
C GLN A 151 -17.47 -17.55 -12.77
N ARG A 152 -18.08 -18.50 -12.05
CA ARG A 152 -18.54 -19.78 -12.60
C ARG A 152 -19.69 -19.58 -13.57
N ASP A 153 -19.75 -20.47 -14.57
CA ASP A 153 -20.84 -20.52 -15.57
C ASP A 153 -21.04 -19.18 -16.32
N ALA A 154 -19.95 -18.44 -16.59
CA ALA A 154 -19.97 -17.15 -17.29
C ALA A 154 -20.92 -16.10 -16.68
N GLY A 155 -21.04 -16.07 -15.34
CA GLY A 155 -21.91 -15.12 -14.65
C GLY A 155 -23.39 -15.50 -14.65
N ARG A 156 -23.73 -16.77 -14.93
CA ARG A 156 -25.10 -17.29 -14.87
C ARG A 156 -25.76 -17.12 -13.49
N TRP A 157 -24.96 -17.15 -12.43
CA TRP A 157 -25.44 -17.03 -11.05
C TRP A 157 -25.51 -15.59 -10.54
N ILE A 158 -25.15 -14.59 -11.36
CA ILE A 158 -25.21 -13.18 -10.96
C ILE A 158 -26.69 -12.78 -10.80
N PRO A 159 -27.15 -12.47 -9.57
CA PRO A 159 -28.53 -12.08 -9.35
C PRO A 159 -28.84 -10.73 -10.03
N CYS A 160 -30.12 -10.42 -10.24
CA CYS A 160 -30.49 -9.06 -10.61
C CYS A 160 -30.22 -8.11 -9.43
N LEU A 161 -29.79 -6.88 -9.69
CA LEU A 161 -29.45 -5.90 -8.64
C LEU A 161 -30.56 -5.71 -7.58
N HIS A 162 -31.83 -5.71 -7.98
CA HIS A 162 -32.95 -5.60 -7.04
C HIS A 162 -33.12 -6.82 -6.12
N LYS A 163 -32.75 -8.03 -6.58
CA LYS A 163 -32.74 -9.25 -5.77
C LYS A 163 -31.54 -9.23 -4.83
N TRP A 164 -30.38 -8.84 -5.33
CA TRP A 164 -29.17 -8.66 -4.56
C TRP A 164 -29.39 -7.69 -3.37
N LEU A 165 -29.94 -6.51 -3.63
CA LEU A 165 -30.29 -5.53 -2.59
C LEU A 165 -31.29 -6.07 -1.56
N ARG A 166 -32.24 -6.91 -1.97
CA ARG A 166 -33.23 -7.51 -1.06
C ARG A 166 -32.63 -8.61 -0.19
N ASN A 167 -31.66 -9.35 -0.71
CA ASN A 167 -30.96 -10.40 0.01
C ASN A 167 -30.01 -9.82 1.08
N LYS A 168 -29.68 -8.53 0.99
CA LYS A 168 -28.84 -7.81 1.97
C LYS A 168 -27.55 -8.60 2.30
N PRO A 169 -26.65 -8.84 1.34
CA PRO A 169 -25.45 -9.65 1.55
C PRO A 169 -24.56 -9.15 2.70
N TRP A 170 -24.60 -7.85 2.99
CA TRP A 170 -23.92 -7.24 4.15
C TRP A 170 -24.44 -7.73 5.51
N TRP A 171 -25.62 -8.35 5.60
CA TRP A 171 -26.16 -8.94 6.83
C TRP A 171 -25.61 -10.35 7.10
N SER A 172 -25.06 -11.03 6.10
CA SER A 172 -24.52 -12.39 6.25
C SER A 172 -23.10 -12.42 6.84
N CYS A 173 -22.37 -11.30 6.78
CA CYS A 173 -21.00 -11.19 7.31
C CYS A 173 -20.92 -11.21 8.85
N GLY A 174 -22.06 -11.18 9.57
CA GLY A 174 -22.12 -11.16 11.04
C GLY A 174 -22.80 -12.37 11.69
N LYS A 175 -23.06 -13.45 10.95
CA LYS A 175 -23.53 -14.72 11.55
C LYS A 175 -22.50 -15.80 11.29
N GLU A 176 -21.54 -15.88 12.20
CA GLU A 176 -20.81 -17.11 12.52
C GLU A 176 -21.78 -18.29 12.50
N ARG A 177 -21.43 -19.33 11.75
CA ARG A 177 -22.00 -20.67 11.85
C ARG A 177 -20.87 -21.59 12.26
#